data_AF-A0A089LDG7-F1
#
_entry.id   AF-A0A089LDG7-F1
#
_cell.length_a   1.000
_cell.length_b   1.000
_cell.length_c   1.000
_cell.angle_alpha   90.00
_cell.angle_beta   90.00
_cell.angle_gamma   90.00
#
_symmetry.space_group_name_H-M   'P 1'
#
loop_
_entity.id
_entity.type
_entity.pdbx_description
1 polymer ?
#
loop_
_entity_poly.entity_id
_entity_poly.type
_entity_poly.pdbx_seq_one_letter_code
_entity_poly.pdbx_strand_id
1 'polypeptide(L)' 'MPQAIMVYPIDPYVVETLMSVKGKQVVLETTRGGISGCVMDVKPDHVVLDTRGRKFFVRICEIVWIMPE' A
#
# COMPACT_ATOMS: atom_id res chain seq x y z
N MET A 1 26.20 24.06 -8.16
CA MET A 1 25.06 23.84 -9.07
C MET A 1 23.98 23.16 -8.27
N PRO A 2 22.72 23.66 -8.24
CA PRO A 2 21.65 22.93 -7.55
C PRO A 2 21.44 21.58 -8.25
N GLN A 3 21.49 20.50 -7.47
CA GLN A 3 21.17 19.16 -7.96
C GLN A 3 19.68 19.11 -8.30
N ALA A 4 19.35 18.58 -9.48
CA ALA A 4 17.97 18.29 -9.81
C ALA A 4 17.44 17.21 -8.85
N ILE A 5 16.44 17.54 -8.05
CA ILE A 5 15.72 16.57 -7.23
C ILE A 5 14.72 15.86 -8.14
N MET A 6 14.90 14.56 -8.33
CA MET A 6 13.89 13.74 -8.98
C MET A 6 12.80 13.42 -7.97
N VAL A 7 11.60 13.97 -8.19
CA VAL A 7 10.42 13.68 -7.37
C VAL A 7 9.60 12.64 -8.10
N TYR A 8 9.41 11.48 -7.49
CA TYR A 8 8.44 10.51 -7.95
C TYR A 8 7.09 10.82 -7.27
N PRO A 9 6.02 11.11 -8.01
CA PRO A 9 4.68 11.32 -7.44
C PRO A 9 4.03 10.00 -6.98
N ILE A 10 4.75 8.89 -7.12
CA ILE A 10 4.33 7.52 -6.84
C ILE A 10 5.47 6.90 -6.04
N ASP A 11 5.14 6.00 -5.12
CA ASP A 11 6.10 5.15 -4.42
C ASP A 11 6.21 3.79 -5.16
N PRO A 12 7.00 3.68 -6.25
CA PRO A 12 6.94 2.53 -7.16
C PRO A 12 7.29 1.21 -6.47
N TYR A 13 8.23 1.23 -5.53
CA TYR A 13 8.62 0.03 -4.79
C TYR A 13 7.57 -0.41 -3.78
N VAL A 14 6.76 0.52 -3.25
CA VAL A 14 5.62 0.17 -2.38
C VAL A 14 4.52 -0.47 -3.24
N VAL A 15 4.24 0.10 -4.41
CA VAL A 15 3.31 -0.49 -5.40
C VAL A 15 3.77 -1.89 -5.81
N GLU A 16 5.06 -2.08 -6.14
CA GLU A 16 5.63 -3.37 -6.51
C GLU A 16 5.51 -4.39 -5.37
N THR A 17 5.81 -3.97 -4.13
CA THR A 17 5.66 -4.80 -2.94
C THR A 17 4.21 -5.26 -2.77
N LEU A 18 3.24 -4.33 -2.86
CA LEU A 18 1.81 -4.65 -2.75
C LEU A 18 1.32 -5.55 -3.89
N MET A 19 1.82 -5.36 -5.11
CA MET A 19 1.54 -6.23 -6.24
C MET A 19 2.04 -7.66 -6.00
N SER A 20 3.20 -7.83 -5.37
CA SER A 20 3.77 -9.15 -5.05
C SER A 20 2.95 -9.98 -4.05
N VAL A 21 2.10 -9.29 -3.27
CA VAL A 21 1.21 -9.88 -2.26
C VAL A 21 -0.27 -9.80 -2.64
N LYS A 22 -0.57 -9.47 -3.90
CA LYS A 22 -1.95 -9.47 -4.40
C LYS A 22 -2.59 -10.86 -4.23
N GLY A 23 -3.81 -10.88 -3.70
CA GLY A 23 -4.56 -12.09 -3.36
C GLY A 23 -4.16 -12.74 -2.03
N LYS A 24 -3.20 -12.16 -1.28
CA LYS A 24 -2.76 -12.66 0.03
C LYS A 24 -3.26 -11.78 1.16
N GLN A 25 -3.27 -12.36 2.36
CA GLN A 25 -3.54 -11.66 3.60
C GLN A 25 -2.31 -10.83 3.99
N VAL A 26 -2.54 -9.60 4.42
CA VAL A 26 -1.50 -8.69 4.89
C VAL A 26 -1.98 -7.90 6.09
N VAL A 27 -1.04 -7.38 6.87
CA VAL A 27 -1.26 -6.29 7.80
C VAL A 27 -0.58 -5.05 7.26
N LEU A 28 -1.34 -3.98 7.08
CA LEU A 28 -0.82 -2.66 6.76
C LEU A 28 -0.89 -1.80 8.01
N GLU A 29 0.24 -1.24 8.42
CA GLU A 29 0.22 -0.15 9.38
C GLU A 29 0.09 1.17 8.65
N THR A 30 -0.91 1.95 9.04
CA THR A 30 -1.10 3.30 8.53
C THR A 30 -0.67 4.31 9.58
N THR A 31 -0.57 5.58 9.20
CA THR A 31 -0.40 6.70 10.15
C THR A 31 -1.50 6.79 11.22
N ARG A 32 -2.60 6.04 11.07
CA ARG A 32 -3.77 6.02 11.97
C ARG A 32 -4.02 4.67 12.64
N GLY A 33 -3.12 3.70 12.48
CA GLY A 33 -3.24 2.35 13.04
C GLY A 33 -3.21 1.24 11.99
N GLY A 34 -3.15 0.00 12.48
CA GLY A 34 -3.11 -1.22 11.68
C GLY A 34 -4.46 -1.65 11.09
N ILE A 35 -4.43 -2.12 9.84
CA ILE A 35 -5.55 -2.78 9.15
C ILE A 35 -5.08 -4.11 8.57
N SER A 36 -5.84 -5.18 8.81
CA SER A 36 -5.60 -6.50 8.22
C SER A 36 -6.66 -6.81 7.17
N GLY A 37 -6.23 -7.30 6.01
CA GLY A 37 -7.12 -7.65 4.91
C GLY A 37 -6.43 -8.40 3.79
N CYS A 38 -7.22 -8.95 2.87
CA CYS A 38 -6.72 -9.53 1.63
C CYS A 38 -6.48 -8.42 0.60
N VAL A 39 -5.33 -8.41 -0.06
CA VAL A 39 -5.02 -7.44 -1.12
C VAL A 39 -5.79 -7.79 -2.39
N MET A 40 -6.86 -7.05 -2.68
CA MET A 40 -7.72 -7.32 -3.82
C MET A 40 -7.23 -6.67 -5.11
N ASP A 41 -6.70 -5.45 -5.02
CA ASP A 41 -6.13 -4.72 -6.16
C ASP A 41 -5.15 -3.65 -5.71
N VAL A 42 -4.26 -3.23 -6.61
CA VAL A 42 -3.23 -2.20 -6.34
C VAL A 42 -3.25 -1.18 -7.47
N LYS A 43 -3.30 0.09 -7.09
CA LYS A 43 -3.22 1.26 -7.99
C LYS A 43 -1.98 2.08 -7.62
N PRO A 44 -1.54 3.03 -8.48
CA PRO A 44 -0.36 3.85 -8.20
C PRO A 44 -0.44 4.67 -6.90
N ASP A 45 -1.65 5.03 -6.46
CA ASP A 45 -1.89 5.92 -5.31
C ASP A 45 -2.54 5.23 -4.11
N HIS A 46 -3.11 4.04 -4.28
CA HIS A 46 -3.81 3.30 -3.23
C HIS A 46 -3.84 1.78 -3.44
N VAL A 47 -4.08 1.04 -2.37
CA VAL A 47 -4.37 -0.40 -2.36
C VAL A 47 -5.80 -0.65 -1.92
N VAL A 48 -6.43 -1.67 -2.51
CA VAL A 48 -7.76 -2.14 -2.13
C VAL A 48 -7.60 -3.37 -1.25
N LEU A 49 -7.98 -3.25 0.03
CA LEU A 49 -8.07 -4.37 0.96
C LEU A 49 -9.52 -4.85 1.09
N ASP A 50 -9.72 -6.16 1.17
CA ASP A 50 -10.95 -6.75 1.72
C ASP A 50 -10.70 -7.16 3.16
N THR A 51 -11.44 -6.54 4.08
CA THR A 51 -11.48 -6.91 5.49
C THR A 51 -12.89 -7.42 5.81
N ARG A 52 -13.03 -8.74 5.86
CA ARG A 52 -14.28 -9.44 6.24
C ARG A 52 -15.49 -9.01 5.37
N GLY A 53 -15.29 -8.95 4.06
CA GLY A 53 -16.31 -8.58 3.07
C GLY A 53 -16.53 -7.08 2.91
N ARG A 54 -15.70 -6.25 3.54
CA ARG A 54 -15.73 -4.79 3.40
C ARG A 54 -14.46 -4.31 2.70
N LYS A 55 -14.63 -3.49 1.66
CA LYS A 55 -13.52 -2.93 0.90
C LYS A 55 -13.00 -1.64 1.54
N PHE A 56 -11.69 -1.56 1.70
CA PHE A 56 -10.96 -0.37 2.14
C PHE A 56 -10.00 0.07 1.05
N PHE A 57 -10.02 1.36 0.74
CA PHE A 57 -9.10 1.98 -0.21
C PHE A 57 -8.06 2.75 0.61
N VAL A 58 -6.89 2.16 0.80
CA VAL A 58 -5.83 2.68 1.65
C VAL A 58 -4.83 3.42 0.77
N ARG A 59 -4.63 4.73 1.02
CA ARG A 59 -3.65 5.52 0.29
C ARG A 59 -2.24 5.00 0.56
N ILE A 60 -1.44 4.82 -0.49
CA ILE A 60 -0.07 4.34 -0.37
C ILE A 60 0.78 5.30 0.47
N CYS A 61 0.57 6.61 0.33
CA CYS A 61 1.29 7.63 1.10
C CYS A 61 1.03 7.60 2.61
N GLU A 62 0.01 6.88 3.07
CA GLU A 62 -0.32 6.74 4.49
C GLU A 62 0.19 5.42 5.09
N ILE A 63 0.78 4.54 4.27
CA ILE A 63 1.30 3.24 4.72
C ILE A 63 2.70 3.44 5.32
N VAL A 64 2.87 3.00 6.57
CA VAL A 64 4.13 3.05 7.30
C VAL A 64 4.93 1.77 7.08
N TRP A 65 4.28 0.61 7.13
CA TRP A 65 4.89 -0.69 6.82
C TRP A 65 3.86 -1.72 6.33
N ILE A 66 4.37 -2.74 5.64
CA ILE A 66 3.61 -3.86 5.10
C ILE A 66 4.17 -5.14 5.72
N MET A 67 3.33 -5.88 6.46
CA MET A 67 3.67 -7.22 6.95
C MET A 67 2.89 -8.24 6.12
N PRO A 68 3.55 -9.04 5.26
CA PRO A 68 2.91 -10.19 4.65
C PRO A 68 2.65 -11.26 5.71
N GLU A 69 1.45 -11.87 5.68
CA GLU A 69 1.19 -13.14 6.39
C GLU A 69 1.68 -14.34 5.57
#